data_AF-A0A914CTE7-F1
#
_entry.id   AF-A0A914CTE7-F1
#
_cell.length_a   1.000
_cell.length_b   1.000
_cell.length_c   1.000
_cell.angle_alpha   90.00
_cell.angle_beta   90.00
_cell.angle_gamma   90.00
#
_symmetry.space_group_name_H-M   'P 1'
#
loop_
_entity.id
_entity.type
_entity.pdbx_description
1 polymer ?
#
loop_
_entity_poly.entity_id
_entity_poly.type
_entity_poly.pdbx_seq_one_letter_code
_entity_poly.pdbx_strand_id
1 'polypeptide(L)'
;MFKALANRKITDVYDRLEILKKQGKKEEYAWNECAVDLCRASRAYCRNFIAHIFVQYVNQIQEPTLRHLLEEILKLFLNFEITECSADLIEIGYMNGQKLVKVRNELNEVMKSIRVDAISIIDAFDFSDRELDSILGKRDGHVYESLLEWAQKSPLNEYDVAFLLNC
;
A
#
# COMPACT_ATOMS: atom_id res chain seq x y z
N MET A 1 15.55 5.86 7.22
CA MET A 1 14.46 6.20 8.16
C MET A 1 13.64 4.97 8.55
N PHE A 2 13.05 4.24 7.59
CA PHE A 2 12.29 3.00 7.86
C PHE A 2 13.06 1.95 8.69
N LYS A 3 14.36 1.76 8.42
CA LYS A 3 15.21 0.86 9.22
C LYS A 3 15.25 1.27 10.71
N ALA A 4 15.37 2.56 10.99
CA ALA A 4 15.40 3.06 12.36
C ALA A 4 14.05 2.88 13.06
N LEU A 5 12.96 3.13 12.34
CA LEU A 5 11.60 2.89 12.83
C LEU A 5 11.37 1.40 13.15
N ALA A 6 11.71 0.50 12.23
CA ALA A 6 11.58 -0.94 12.42
C ALA A 6 12.39 -1.42 13.64
N ASN A 7 13.67 -1.03 13.72
CA ASN A 7 14.52 -1.39 14.84
C ASN A 7 13.95 -0.87 16.16
N ARG A 8 13.49 0.39 16.21
CA ARG A 8 12.90 0.97 17.42
C ARG A 8 11.68 0.17 17.88
N LYS A 9 10.69 -0.05 16.99
CA LYS A 9 9.47 -0.79 17.36
C LYS A 9 9.77 -2.23 17.79
N ILE A 10 10.75 -2.90 17.17
CA ILE A 10 11.19 -4.24 17.59
C ILE A 10 11.81 -4.20 18.99
N THR A 11 12.71 -3.24 19.26
CA THR A 11 13.35 -3.10 20.58
C THR A 11 12.32 -2.76 21.66
N ASP A 12 11.40 -1.83 21.41
CA ASP A 12 10.39 -1.41 22.38
C ASP A 12 9.48 -2.59 22.80
N VAL A 13 9.09 -3.42 21.83
CA VAL A 13 8.29 -4.64 22.07
C VAL A 13 9.08 -5.68 22.86
N TYR A 14 10.34 -5.88 22.48
CA TYR A 14 11.23 -6.81 23.18
C TYR A 14 11.39 -6.42 24.65
N ASP A 15 11.67 -5.14 24.92
CA ASP A 15 11.81 -4.63 26.29
C ASP A 15 10.52 -4.80 27.08
N ARG A 16 9.36 -4.53 26.47
CA ARG A 16 8.05 -4.73 27.11
C ARG A 16 7.80 -6.21 27.44
N LEU A 17 8.11 -7.12 26.53
CA LEU A 17 8.00 -8.56 26.76
C LEU A 17 8.89 -9.02 27.92
N GLU A 18 10.15 -8.56 27.95
CA GLU A 18 11.10 -8.88 29.02
C GLU A 18 10.65 -8.35 30.39
N ILE A 19 10.04 -7.16 30.44
CA ILE A 19 9.45 -6.61 31.67
C ILE A 19 8.32 -7.51 32.18
N LEU A 20 7.40 -7.95 31.31
CA LEU A 20 6.28 -8.81 31.71
C LEU A 20 6.75 -10.19 32.19
N LYS A 21 7.77 -10.75 31.55
CA LYS A 21 8.42 -12.00 31.99
C LYS A 21 9.06 -11.84 33.37
N LYS A 22 9.78 -10.73 33.61
CA LYS A 22 10.38 -10.41 34.92
C LYS A 22 9.35 -10.19 36.02
N GLN A 23 8.15 -9.71 35.68
CA GLN A 23 7.01 -9.61 36.61
C GLN A 23 6.37 -10.96 36.94
N GLY A 24 6.91 -12.07 36.43
CA GLY A 24 6.44 -13.43 36.73
C GLY A 24 5.24 -13.88 35.90
N LYS A 25 4.84 -13.13 34.87
CA LYS A 25 3.79 -13.59 33.94
C LYS A 25 4.30 -14.78 33.14
N LYS A 26 3.44 -15.78 32.93
CA LYS A 26 3.77 -16.86 32.00
C LYS A 26 3.92 -16.30 30.59
N GLU A 27 4.80 -16.91 29.82
CA GLU A 27 5.19 -16.44 28.49
C GLU A 27 4.01 -16.22 27.53
N GLU A 28 3.04 -17.15 27.52
CA GLU A 28 1.85 -17.07 26.66
C GLU A 28 1.01 -15.81 26.94
N TYR A 29 0.83 -15.45 28.22
CA TYR A 29 0.08 -14.26 28.61
C TYR A 29 0.86 -12.99 28.31
N ALA A 30 2.18 -12.98 28.56
CA ALA A 30 3.04 -11.86 28.22
C ALA A 30 3.05 -11.60 26.71
N TRP A 31 3.10 -12.66 25.91
CA TRP A 31 3.01 -12.59 24.44
C TRP A 31 1.69 -11.99 23.99
N ASN A 32 0.57 -12.48 24.52
CA ASN A 32 -0.75 -11.98 24.17
C ASN A 32 -0.95 -10.50 24.53
N GLU A 33 -0.43 -10.06 25.68
CA GLU A 33 -0.49 -8.65 26.08
C GLU A 33 0.35 -7.71 25.20
N CYS A 34 1.42 -8.22 24.59
CA CYS A 34 2.26 -7.50 23.63
C CYS A 34 1.85 -7.73 22.17
N ALA A 35 0.82 -8.53 21.88
CA ALA A 35 0.49 -8.97 20.53
C ALA A 35 0.23 -7.81 19.54
N VAL A 36 -0.40 -6.73 20.01
CA VAL A 36 -0.64 -5.53 19.19
C VAL A 36 0.66 -4.86 18.78
N ASP A 37 1.60 -4.71 19.72
CA ASP A 37 2.87 -4.05 19.42
C ASP A 37 3.80 -4.97 18.61
N LEU A 38 3.76 -6.29 18.84
CA LEU A 38 4.38 -7.29 17.97
C LEU A 38 3.90 -7.12 16.52
N CYS A 39 2.58 -7.00 16.31
CA CYS A 39 2.03 -6.75 14.97
C CYS A 39 2.54 -5.43 14.37
N ARG A 40 2.65 -4.36 15.17
CA ARG A 40 3.19 -3.06 14.73
C ARG A 40 4.66 -3.18 14.34
N ALA A 41 5.47 -3.87 15.14
CA ALA A 41 6.89 -4.14 14.86
C ALA A 41 7.06 -4.96 13.58
N SER A 42 6.26 -6.02 13.39
CA SER A 42 6.25 -6.82 12.16
C SER A 42 5.92 -5.96 10.93
N ARG A 43 4.87 -5.12 11.01
CA ARG A 43 4.53 -4.20 9.92
C ARG A 43 5.65 -3.22 9.60
N ALA A 44 6.29 -2.63 10.62
CA ALA A 44 7.41 -1.71 10.43
C ALA A 44 8.61 -2.40 9.76
N TYR A 45 8.89 -3.65 10.13
CA TYR A 45 9.92 -4.48 9.48
C TYR A 45 9.59 -4.73 8.01
N CYS A 46 8.37 -5.19 7.70
CA CYS A 46 7.93 -5.44 6.33
C CYS A 46 8.00 -4.17 5.47
N ARG A 47 7.58 -3.01 5.98
CA ARG A 47 7.70 -1.72 5.29
C ARG A 47 9.15 -1.39 4.95
N ASN A 48 10.07 -1.54 5.91
CA ASN A 48 11.49 -1.34 5.66
C ASN A 48 12.04 -2.32 4.62
N PHE A 49 11.64 -3.59 4.67
CA PHE A 49 12.06 -4.61 3.71
C PHE A 49 11.61 -4.26 2.29
N ILE A 50 10.33 -3.95 2.09
CA ILE A 50 9.78 -3.56 0.77
C ILE A 50 10.51 -2.32 0.25
N ALA A 51 10.65 -1.28 1.08
CA ALA A 51 11.37 -0.07 0.69
C ALA A 51 12.84 -0.34 0.30
N HIS A 52 13.53 -1.20 1.05
CA HIS A 52 14.92 -1.57 0.76
C HIS A 52 15.06 -2.30 -0.57
N ILE A 53 14.21 -3.32 -0.77
CA ILE A 53 14.21 -4.13 -1.99
C ILE A 53 13.87 -3.26 -3.21
N PHE A 54 12.87 -2.38 -3.08
CA PHE A 54 12.49 -1.49 -4.18
C PHE A 54 13.64 -0.55 -4.57
N VAL A 55 14.30 0.11 -3.61
CA VAL A 55 15.50 0.93 -3.87
C VAL A 55 16.60 0.12 -4.56
N GLN A 56 16.85 -1.11 -4.10
CA GLN A 56 17.86 -1.98 -4.70
C GLN A 56 17.54 -2.32 -6.16
N TYR A 57 16.29 -2.69 -6.45
CA TYR A 57 15.87 -3.01 -7.81
C TYR A 57 15.99 -1.82 -8.75
N VAL A 58 15.53 -0.63 -8.34
CA VAL A 58 15.63 0.58 -9.16
C VAL A 58 17.09 0.90 -9.50
N ASN A 59 18.00 0.74 -8.54
CA ASN A 59 19.44 0.97 -8.76
C ASN A 59 20.09 -0.03 -9.72
N GLN A 60 19.50 -1.20 -9.95
CA GLN A 60 20.01 -2.22 -10.87
C GLN A 60 19.55 -2.00 -12.31
N ILE A 61 18.57 -1.13 -12.56
CA ILE A 61 18.05 -0.84 -13.90
C ILE A 61 19.08 -0.06 -14.71
N GLN A 62 19.45 -0.63 -15.87
CA GLN A 62 20.44 -0.03 -16.77
C GLN A 62 19.82 0.98 -17.73
N GLU A 63 18.58 0.77 -18.15
CA GLU A 63 17.89 1.64 -19.10
C GLU A 63 17.48 2.96 -18.39
N PRO A 64 18.00 4.12 -18.81
CA PRO A 64 17.83 5.37 -18.08
C PRO A 64 16.38 5.84 -17.96
N THR A 65 15.55 5.62 -18.98
CA THR A 65 14.17 6.10 -19.05
C THR A 65 13.28 5.35 -18.06
N LEU A 66 13.37 4.03 -18.08
CA LEU A 66 12.70 3.11 -17.18
C LEU A 66 13.18 3.32 -15.76
N ARG A 67 14.50 3.52 -15.56
CA ARG A 67 15.03 3.84 -14.23
C ARG A 67 14.40 5.12 -13.70
N HIS A 68 14.35 6.19 -14.50
CA HIS A 68 13.72 7.45 -14.09
C HIS A 68 12.24 7.27 -13.74
N LEU A 69 11.48 6.55 -14.57
CA LEU A 69 10.07 6.24 -14.30
C LEU A 69 9.90 5.48 -12.97
N LEU A 70 10.71 4.45 -12.74
CA LEU A 70 10.67 3.66 -11.51
C LEU A 70 11.18 4.45 -10.29
N GLU A 71 12.11 5.39 -10.47
CA GLU A 71 12.53 6.33 -9.42
C GLU A 71 11.37 7.24 -9.00
N GLU A 72 10.55 7.72 -9.94
CA GLU A 72 9.35 8.51 -9.62
C GLU A 72 8.31 7.66 -8.85
N ILE A 73 8.05 6.42 -9.27
CA ILE A 73 7.17 5.49 -8.56
C ILE A 73 7.72 5.17 -7.16
N LEU A 74 9.05 4.99 -7.04
CA LEU A 74 9.72 4.79 -5.76
C LEU A 74 9.55 6.01 -4.85
N LYS A 75 9.72 7.23 -5.37
CA LYS A 75 9.47 8.47 -4.61
C LYS A 75 8.03 8.56 -4.14
N LEU A 76 7.06 8.21 -5.00
CA LEU A 76 5.64 8.15 -4.65
C LEU A 76 5.43 7.19 -3.46
N PHE A 77 5.90 5.95 -3.60
CA PHE A 77 5.79 4.92 -2.58
C PHE A 77 6.39 5.36 -1.25
N LEU A 78 7.64 5.87 -1.26
CA LEU A 78 8.32 6.29 -0.04
C LEU A 78 7.59 7.47 0.62
N ASN A 79 7.21 8.51 -0.13
CA ASN A 79 6.51 9.67 0.44
C ASN A 79 5.14 9.32 1.01
N PHE A 80 4.42 8.40 0.36
CA PHE A 80 3.17 7.86 0.86
C PHE A 80 3.39 7.10 2.17
N GLU A 81 4.33 6.16 2.19
CA GLU A 81 4.65 5.36 3.39
C GLU A 81 5.10 6.23 4.57
N ILE A 82 5.87 7.28 4.31
CA ILE A 82 6.28 8.25 5.34
C ILE A 82 5.06 8.97 5.94
N THR A 83 4.09 9.35 5.10
CA THR A 83 2.87 10.02 5.57
C THR A 83 2.05 9.09 6.45
N GLU A 84 1.95 7.81 6.08
CA GLU A 84 1.22 6.78 6.82
C GLU A 84 1.84 6.44 8.19
N CYS A 85 3.18 6.37 8.30
CA CYS A 85 3.86 6.11 9.57
C CYS A 85 4.38 7.39 10.27
N SER A 86 3.86 8.56 9.87
CA SER A 86 4.38 9.85 10.32
C SER A 86 4.36 10.04 11.84
N ALA A 87 3.34 9.53 12.54
CA ALA A 87 3.25 9.60 14.00
C ALA A 87 4.44 8.89 14.67
N ASP A 88 4.74 7.66 14.27
CA ASP A 88 5.85 6.89 14.83
C ASP A 88 7.20 7.54 14.49
N LEU A 89 7.33 8.11 13.29
CA LEU A 89 8.55 8.81 12.86
C LEU A 89 8.83 10.09 13.64
N ILE A 90 7.77 10.78 14.06
CA ILE A 90 7.85 11.95 14.94
C ILE A 90 8.21 11.51 16.36
N GLU A 91 7.59 10.45 16.87
CA GLU A 91 7.88 9.87 18.19
C GLU A 91 9.38 9.55 18.36
N ILE A 92 10.00 8.98 17.33
CA ILE A 92 11.43 8.65 17.34
C ILE A 92 12.36 9.83 17.00
N GLY A 93 11.80 11.02 16.74
CA GLY A 93 12.56 12.24 16.42
C GLY A 93 13.17 12.31 15.01
N TYR A 94 12.86 11.36 14.12
CA TYR A 94 13.36 11.36 12.74
C TYR A 94 12.59 12.34 11.84
N MET A 95 11.34 12.65 12.18
CA MET A 95 10.50 13.58 11.47
C MET A 95 9.99 14.69 12.41
N ASN A 96 9.64 15.83 11.83
CA ASN A 96 8.95 16.92 12.54
C ASN A 96 7.84 17.46 11.64
N GLY A 97 6.95 18.28 12.20
CA GLY A 97 5.79 18.81 11.47
C GLY A 97 6.16 19.56 10.19
N GLN A 98 7.23 20.35 10.21
CA GLN A 98 7.69 21.10 9.03
C GLN A 98 8.17 20.18 7.90
N LYS A 99 8.96 19.14 8.23
CA LYS A 99 9.40 18.13 7.26
C LYS A 99 8.22 17.32 6.72
N LEU A 100 7.25 16.98 7.57
CA LEU A 100 6.06 16.23 7.13
C LEU A 100 5.22 17.05 6.13
N VAL A 101 5.07 18.35 6.33
CA VAL A 101 4.39 19.24 5.36
C VAL A 101 5.12 19.22 4.02
N LYS A 102 6.46 19.24 4.01
CA LYS A 102 7.25 19.14 2.77
C LYS A 102 7.02 17.81 2.06
N VAL A 103 7.09 16.70 2.79
CA VAL A 103 6.84 15.34 2.23
C VAL A 103 5.44 15.25 1.61
N ARG A 104 4.41 15.82 2.25
CA ARG A 104 3.04 15.85 1.70
C ARG A 104 2.94 16.68 0.42
N ASN A 105 3.64 17.81 0.35
CA ASN A 105 3.68 18.61 -0.88
C ASN A 105 4.41 17.87 -2.00
N GLU A 106 5.55 17.26 -1.70
CA GLU A 106 6.29 16.42 -2.65
C GLU A 106 5.47 15.22 -3.13
N LEU A 107 4.71 14.57 -2.25
CA LEU A 107 3.77 13.51 -2.62
C LEU A 107 2.76 13.98 -3.68
N ASN A 108 2.17 15.17 -3.47
CA ASN A 108 1.22 15.74 -4.42
C ASN A 108 1.86 16.08 -5.77
N GLU A 109 3.08 16.60 -5.79
CA GLU A 109 3.79 16.91 -7.04
C GLU A 109 4.19 15.63 -7.79
N VAL A 110 4.65 14.60 -7.09
CA VAL A 110 4.97 13.30 -7.71
C VAL A 110 3.72 12.64 -8.27
N MET A 111 2.58 12.70 -7.58
CA MET A 111 1.30 12.21 -8.12
C MET A 111 0.89 12.92 -9.42
N LYS A 112 1.14 14.24 -9.52
CA LYS A 112 0.88 14.99 -10.77
C LYS A 112 1.82 14.54 -11.90
N SER A 113 3.09 14.29 -11.58
CA SER A 113 4.07 13.81 -12.56
C SER A 113 3.69 12.43 -13.11
N ILE A 114 3.41 11.47 -12.22
CA ILE A 114 3.06 10.08 -12.59
C ILE A 114 1.73 10.00 -13.36
N ARG A 115 0.81 10.96 -13.16
CA ARG A 115 -0.48 10.97 -13.84
C ARG A 115 -0.37 10.82 -15.37
N VAL A 116 0.66 11.39 -15.99
CA VAL A 116 0.84 11.35 -17.46
C VAL A 116 1.11 9.92 -17.94
N ASP A 117 1.88 9.15 -17.17
CA ASP A 117 2.28 7.78 -17.49
C ASP A 117 1.41 6.72 -16.82
N ALA A 118 0.43 7.11 -15.99
CA ALA A 118 -0.33 6.20 -15.15
C ALA A 118 -1.02 5.06 -15.93
N ILE A 119 -1.61 5.36 -17.09
CA ILE A 119 -2.23 4.34 -17.94
C ILE A 119 -1.15 3.40 -18.50
N SER A 120 -0.07 3.93 -19.06
CA SER A 120 1.04 3.15 -19.60
C SER A 120 1.70 2.23 -18.55
N ILE A 121 1.80 2.68 -17.30
CA ILE A 121 2.33 1.88 -16.18
C ILE A 121 1.42 0.69 -15.90
N ILE A 122 0.10 0.88 -15.89
CA ILE A 122 -0.86 -0.20 -15.67
C ILE A 122 -0.94 -1.14 -16.88
N ASP A 123 -0.88 -0.60 -18.10
CA ASP A 123 -0.85 -1.39 -19.34
C ASP A 123 0.42 -2.26 -19.44
N ALA A 124 1.54 -1.85 -18.82
CA ALA A 124 2.77 -2.63 -18.80
C ALA A 124 2.67 -3.96 -18.02
N PHE A 125 1.62 -4.16 -17.21
CA PHE A 125 1.33 -5.47 -16.60
C PHE A 125 0.75 -6.47 -17.62
N ASP A 126 0.31 -5.99 -18.79
CA ASP A 126 -0.16 -6.78 -19.93
C ASP A 126 -1.30 -7.77 -19.60
N PHE A 127 -2.25 -7.35 -18.76
CA PHE A 127 -3.45 -8.12 -18.46
C PHE A 127 -4.40 -8.12 -19.65
N SER A 128 -4.85 -9.30 -20.07
CA SER A 128 -5.93 -9.42 -21.06
C SER A 128 -7.31 -9.12 -20.45
N ASP A 129 -8.28 -8.71 -21.27
CA ASP A 129 -9.67 -8.48 -20.81
C ASP A 129 -10.27 -9.72 -20.14
N ARG A 130 -9.84 -10.93 -20.56
CA ARG A 130 -10.28 -12.19 -19.97
C ARG A 130 -9.69 -12.43 -18.57
N GLU A 131 -8.45 -12.02 -18.34
CA GLU A 131 -7.79 -12.13 -17.03
C GLU A 131 -8.29 -11.06 -16.06
N LEU A 132 -8.51 -9.85 -16.57
CA LEU A 132 -8.97 -8.72 -15.76
C LEU A 132 -10.45 -8.85 -15.38
N ASP A 133 -11.27 -9.47 -16.24
CA ASP A 133 -12.69 -9.74 -16.05
C ASP A 133 -13.47 -8.53 -15.49
N SER A 134 -13.16 -7.35 -16.03
CA SER A 134 -13.70 -6.06 -15.56
C SER A 134 -14.18 -5.22 -16.73
N ILE A 135 -15.47 -4.90 -16.72
CA ILE A 135 -16.08 -4.05 -17.75
C ILE A 135 -15.60 -2.61 -17.66
N LEU A 136 -15.32 -2.12 -16.44
CA LEU A 136 -14.79 -0.78 -16.23
C LEU A 136 -13.31 -0.67 -16.64
N GLY A 137 -12.57 -1.78 -16.58
CA GLY A 137 -11.15 -1.86 -16.93
C GLY A 137 -10.89 -2.32 -18.37
N LYS A 138 -11.90 -2.31 -19.24
CA LYS A 138 -11.81 -2.86 -20.59
C LYS A 138 -10.77 -2.13 -21.43
N ARG A 139 -9.90 -2.88 -22.11
CA ARG A 139 -8.73 -2.36 -22.85
C ARG A 139 -9.09 -1.41 -24.00
N ASP A 140 -10.25 -1.61 -24.63
CA ASP A 140 -10.73 -0.78 -25.74
C ASP A 140 -11.34 0.57 -25.30
N GLY A 141 -11.56 0.77 -24.00
CA GLY A 141 -12.18 1.97 -23.45
C GLY A 141 -13.69 2.11 -23.73
N HIS A 142 -14.34 1.13 -24.37
CA HIS A 142 -15.79 1.12 -24.65
C HIS A 142 -16.58 0.68 -23.42
N VAL A 143 -16.42 1.42 -22.33
CA VAL A 143 -16.96 1.07 -21.00
C VAL A 143 -18.48 1.18 -20.96
N TYR A 144 -19.05 2.27 -21.48
CA TYR A 144 -20.47 2.56 -21.29
C TYR A 144 -21.39 1.59 -22.03
N GLU A 145 -21.09 1.29 -23.30
CA GLU A 145 -21.85 0.33 -24.10
C GLU A 145 -21.74 -1.08 -23.50
N SER A 146 -20.53 -1.48 -23.13
CA SER A 146 -20.26 -2.79 -22.53
C SER A 146 -20.96 -2.93 -21.17
N LEU A 147 -21.00 -1.87 -20.36
CA LEU A 147 -21.67 -1.86 -19.06
C LEU A 147 -23.19 -1.95 -19.20
N LEU A 148 -23.77 -1.25 -20.18
CA LEU A 148 -25.20 -1.35 -20.48
C LEU A 148 -25.56 -2.77 -20.93
N GLU A 149 -24.81 -3.35 -21.87
CA GLU A 149 -25.02 -4.73 -22.31
C GLU A 149 -24.90 -5.74 -21.17
N TRP A 150 -23.89 -5.56 -20.31
CA TRP A 150 -23.70 -6.42 -19.16
C TRP A 150 -24.86 -6.32 -18.17
N ALA A 151 -25.32 -5.10 -17.87
CA ALA A 151 -26.47 -4.89 -16.99
C ALA A 151 -27.74 -5.53 -17.58
N GLN A 152 -27.99 -5.38 -18.88
CA GLN A 152 -29.13 -6.01 -19.57
C GLN A 152 -29.10 -7.54 -19.50
N LYS A 153 -27.91 -8.14 -19.55
CA LYS A 153 -27.71 -9.61 -19.45
C LYS A 153 -27.75 -10.13 -18.01
N SER A 154 -27.98 -9.27 -17.01
CA SER A 154 -28.12 -9.68 -15.62
C SER A 154 -29.34 -10.57 -15.42
N PRO A 155 -29.26 -11.63 -14.59
CA PRO A 155 -30.41 -12.53 -14.32
C PRO A 155 -31.67 -11.81 -13.82
N LEU A 156 -31.51 -10.66 -13.16
CA LEU A 156 -32.62 -9.85 -12.68
C LEU A 156 -33.46 -9.22 -13.79
N ASN A 157 -32.89 -9.09 -14.99
CA ASN A 157 -33.51 -8.51 -16.17
C ASN A 157 -34.03 -9.57 -17.14
N GLU A 158 -34.10 -10.85 -16.73
CA GLU A 158 -34.77 -11.88 -17.53
C GLU A 158 -36.26 -11.57 -17.76
N TYR A 159 -36.88 -10.84 -16.83
CA TYR A 159 -38.28 -10.43 -16.91
C TYR A 159 -38.40 -8.93 -16.60
N ASP A 160 -39.22 -8.21 -17.38
CA ASP A 160 -39.45 -6.76 -17.20
C ASP A 160 -40.11 -6.41 -15.85
N VAL A 161 -40.79 -7.38 -15.24
CA VAL A 161 -41.44 -7.24 -13.93
C VAL A 161 -40.89 -8.31 -13.00
N ALA A 162 -40.26 -7.88 -11.91
CA ALA A 162 -39.73 -8.78 -10.90
C ALA A 162 -40.87 -9.58 -10.25
N PHE A 163 -40.87 -10.89 -10.47
CA PHE A 163 -41.70 -11.79 -9.68
C PHE A 163 -41.04 -11.97 -8.31
N LEU A 164 -41.31 -11.02 -7.40
CA LEU A 164 -41.17 -11.31 -5.98
C LEU A 164 -42.17 -12.44 -5.70
N LEU A 165 -41.67 -13.67 -5.59
CA LEU A 165 -42.43 -14.80 -5.09
C LEU A 165 -42.98 -14.36 -3.72
N ASN A 166 -44.27 -14.05 -3.69
CA ASN A 166 -45.03 -13.86 -2.45
C ASN A 166 -44.79 -15.10 -1.59
N CYS A 167 -44.08 -14.92 -0.47
CA CYS A 167 -44.14 -15.85 0.65
C CYS A 167 -45.56 -15.86 1.24
#